data_AF-A0A527ZH16-F1
#
_entry.id   AF-A0A527ZH16-F1
#
_cell.length_a   1.000
_cell.length_b   1.000
_cell.length_c   1.000
_cell.angle_alpha   90.00
_cell.angle_beta   90.00
_cell.angle_gamma   90.00
#
_symmetry.space_group_name_H-M   'P 1'
#
loop_
_entity.id
_entity.type
_entity.pdbx_description
1 polymer ?
#
loop_
_entity_poly.entity_id
_entity_poly.type
_entity_poly.pdbx_seq_one_letter_code
_entity_poly.pdbx_strand_id
1 'polypeptide(L)'
;MPVPYDYIHDGTAIYERSFAIIRAEADLSRFSNAEADVAIRMIHACGQIEAAQNFVFSQAFVAAARAALAAGAPIFCDAEMVSHGITRARLPAGNEVICTLRDPGTSEIAKKIGNTRSAAAIDLWGERMAGSVVAIGNAPTALFYLLERLRDGAPKPAVI
;
A
#
# COMPACT_ATOMS: atom_id res chain seq x y z
N MET A 1 27.19 -37.66 8.51
CA MET A 1 26.77 -36.66 7.51
C MET A 1 25.55 -35.94 8.07
N PRO A 2 25.43 -34.61 7.95
CA PRO A 2 24.21 -33.92 8.37
C PRO A 2 23.02 -34.40 7.53
N VAL A 3 21.90 -34.67 8.19
CA VAL A 3 20.64 -35.01 7.51
C VAL A 3 20.10 -33.73 6.86
N PRO A 4 19.80 -33.72 5.55
CA PRO A 4 19.21 -32.55 4.92
C PRO A 4 17.81 -32.31 5.49
N TYR A 5 17.49 -31.05 5.77
CA TYR A 5 16.15 -30.66 6.17
C TYR A 5 15.17 -30.84 5.00
N ASP A 6 14.00 -31.39 5.28
CA ASP A 6 12.93 -31.59 4.29
C ASP A 6 12.00 -30.37 4.25
N TYR A 7 12.08 -29.58 3.19
CA TYR A 7 11.23 -28.42 2.94
C TYR A 7 11.09 -28.11 1.44
N ILE A 8 10.09 -27.31 1.09
CA ILE A 8 9.80 -26.95 -0.31
C ILE A 8 10.85 -25.93 -0.79
N HIS A 9 11.46 -26.19 -1.95
CA HIS A 9 12.43 -25.28 -2.59
C HIS A 9 11.86 -24.50 -3.79
N ASP A 10 10.65 -24.82 -4.24
CA ASP A 10 9.97 -24.12 -5.34
C ASP A 10 9.14 -22.95 -4.82
N GLY A 11 9.54 -21.73 -5.17
CA GLY A 11 8.84 -20.51 -4.78
C GLY A 11 7.39 -20.44 -5.27
N THR A 12 7.08 -20.99 -6.44
CA THR A 12 5.71 -21.03 -6.98
C THR A 12 4.85 -21.96 -6.14
N ALA A 13 5.35 -23.18 -5.86
CA ALA A 13 4.66 -24.14 -5.00
C ALA A 13 4.44 -23.58 -3.57
N ILE A 14 5.39 -22.80 -3.04
CA ILE A 14 5.23 -22.11 -1.75
C ILE A 14 4.08 -21.09 -1.81
N TYR A 15 4.00 -20.26 -2.85
CA TYR A 15 2.92 -19.29 -3.00
C TYR A 15 1.55 -19.96 -3.16
N GLU A 16 1.47 -20.99 -4.00
CA GLU A 16 0.25 -21.77 -4.22
C GLU A 16 -0.26 -22.39 -2.92
N ARG A 17 0.62 -23.08 -2.19
CA ARG A 17 0.28 -23.71 -0.91
C ARG A 17 -0.08 -22.67 0.15
N SER A 18 0.67 -21.57 0.25
CA SER A 18 0.39 -20.50 1.20
C SER A 18 -1.00 -19.89 0.96
N PHE A 19 -1.36 -19.59 -0.29
CA PHE A 19 -2.65 -19.00 -0.60
C PHE A 19 -3.80 -19.99 -0.43
N ALA A 20 -3.57 -21.28 -0.69
CA ALA A 20 -4.54 -22.33 -0.41
C ALA A 20 -4.84 -22.42 1.09
N ILE A 21 -3.81 -22.39 1.95
CA ILE A 21 -3.95 -22.39 3.40
C ILE A 21 -4.74 -21.16 3.86
N ILE A 22 -4.37 -19.96 3.40
CA ILE A 22 -5.07 -18.72 3.77
C ILE A 22 -6.55 -18.78 3.39
N ARG A 23 -6.90 -19.27 2.19
CA ARG A 23 -8.30 -19.40 1.76
C ARG A 23 -9.09 -20.42 2.60
N ALA A 24 -8.42 -21.44 3.13
CA ALA A 24 -9.05 -22.45 3.97
C ALA A 24 -9.31 -21.95 5.40
N GLU A 25 -8.49 -21.01 5.90
CA GLU A 25 -8.53 -20.55 7.29
C GLU A 25 -9.18 -19.18 7.49
N ALA A 26 -9.05 -18.26 6.52
CA ALA A 26 -9.57 -16.90 6.65
C ALA A 26 -11.07 -16.81 6.38
N ASP A 27 -11.79 -16.11 7.26
CA ASP A 27 -13.15 -15.66 6.95
C ASP A 27 -13.09 -14.47 5.98
N LEU A 28 -13.41 -14.75 4.72
CA LEU A 28 -13.45 -13.78 3.63
C LEU A 28 -14.88 -13.49 3.15
N SER A 29 -15.90 -14.03 3.83
CA SER A 29 -17.30 -14.05 3.37
C SER A 29 -17.90 -12.66 3.15
N ARG A 30 -17.42 -11.65 3.88
CA ARG A 30 -17.85 -10.25 3.76
C ARG A 30 -17.21 -9.49 2.59
N PHE A 31 -16.17 -10.04 1.97
CA PHE A 31 -15.46 -9.38 0.88
C PHE A 31 -16.03 -9.81 -0.46
N SER A 32 -16.10 -8.88 -1.41
CA SER A 32 -16.22 -9.23 -2.83
C SER A 32 -15.01 -10.05 -3.28
N ASN A 33 -15.12 -10.77 -4.40
CA ASN A 33 -14.00 -11.53 -4.95
C ASN A 33 -12.74 -10.66 -5.18
N ALA A 34 -12.92 -9.39 -5.56
CA ALA A 34 -11.82 -8.47 -5.82
C ALA A 34 -11.14 -8.00 -4.50
N GLU A 35 -11.92 -7.79 -3.45
CA GLU A 35 -11.41 -7.45 -2.11
C GLU A 35 -10.77 -8.67 -1.43
N ALA A 36 -11.33 -9.87 -1.62
CA ALA A 36 -10.77 -11.11 -1.11
C ALA A 36 -9.37 -11.38 -1.68
N ASP A 37 -9.13 -11.10 -2.97
CA ASP A 37 -7.78 -11.19 -3.57
C ASP A 37 -6.77 -10.27 -2.87
N VAL A 38 -7.18 -9.04 -2.52
CA VAL A 38 -6.35 -8.09 -1.76
C VAL A 38 -6.12 -8.59 -0.34
N ALA A 39 -7.18 -9.02 0.36
CA ALA A 39 -7.12 -9.52 1.73
C ALA A 39 -6.17 -10.73 1.86
N ILE A 40 -6.23 -11.69 0.93
CA ILE A 40 -5.34 -12.85 0.92
C ILE A 40 -3.86 -12.44 0.83
N ARG A 41 -3.52 -11.45 -0.02
CA ARG A 41 -2.14 -10.97 -0.10
C ARG A 41 -1.71 -10.22 1.16
N MET A 42 -2.62 -9.46 1.78
CA MET A 42 -2.34 -8.77 3.05
C MET A 42 -2.04 -9.78 4.17
N ILE A 43 -2.89 -10.81 4.30
CA ILE A 43 -2.70 -11.92 5.26
C ILE A 43 -1.39 -12.65 4.99
N HIS A 44 -1.08 -12.95 3.73
CA HIS A 44 0.18 -13.59 3.35
C HIS A 44 1.39 -12.76 3.79
N ALA A 45 1.33 -11.43 3.64
CA ALA A 45 2.43 -10.55 3.98
C ALA A 45 2.67 -10.45 5.50
N CYS A 46 1.63 -10.53 6.32
CA CYS A 46 1.74 -10.44 7.78
C CYS A 46 1.75 -11.78 8.52
N GLY A 47 1.34 -12.87 7.87
CA GLY A 47 1.21 -14.19 8.48
C GLY A 47 0.10 -14.30 9.53
N GLN A 48 -0.91 -13.43 9.49
CA GLN A 48 -2.00 -13.37 10.48
C GLN A 48 -3.37 -13.49 9.80
N ILE A 49 -4.04 -14.63 9.97
CA ILE A 49 -5.34 -14.92 9.35
C ILE A 49 -6.41 -13.92 9.83
N GLU A 50 -6.41 -13.61 11.12
CA GLU A 50 -7.39 -12.76 11.79
C GLU A 50 -7.30 -11.29 11.37
N ALA A 51 -6.21 -10.88 10.71
CA ALA A 51 -6.06 -9.53 10.16
C ALA A 51 -7.23 -9.17 9.23
N ALA A 52 -7.81 -10.18 8.55
CA ALA A 52 -9.01 -10.05 7.74
C ALA A 52 -10.15 -9.32 8.47
N GLN A 53 -10.30 -9.46 9.79
CA GLN A 53 -11.36 -8.82 10.57
C GLN A 53 -11.22 -7.30 10.62
N ASN A 54 -10.00 -6.79 10.43
CA ASN A 54 -9.69 -5.36 10.54
C ASN A 54 -9.62 -4.64 9.18
N PHE A 55 -9.74 -5.36 8.06
CA PHE A 55 -9.65 -4.72 6.74
C PHE A 55 -10.95 -4.01 6.38
N VAL A 56 -10.87 -2.75 5.98
CA VAL A 56 -12.03 -1.99 5.54
C VAL A 56 -11.73 -1.44 4.17
N PHE A 57 -12.61 -1.76 3.22
CA PHE A 57 -12.57 -1.22 1.87
C PHE A 57 -13.78 -0.30 1.71
N SER A 58 -13.56 0.94 1.29
CA SER A 58 -14.66 1.81 0.91
C SER A 58 -15.30 1.29 -0.38
N GLN A 59 -16.55 1.68 -0.63
CA GLN A 59 -17.25 1.27 -1.84
C GLN A 59 -16.42 1.58 -3.08
N ALA A 60 -16.24 0.58 -3.96
CA ALA A 60 -15.45 0.66 -5.19
C ALA A 60 -13.94 0.93 -5.03
N PHE A 61 -13.36 0.89 -3.81
CA PHE A 61 -11.92 1.10 -3.58
C PHE A 61 -11.05 0.26 -4.53
N VAL A 62 -11.27 -1.06 -4.58
CA VAL A 62 -10.44 -1.97 -5.39
C VAL A 62 -10.60 -1.67 -6.88
N ALA A 63 -11.81 -1.37 -7.34
CA ALA A 63 -12.08 -1.05 -8.74
C ALA A 63 -11.40 0.27 -9.15
N ALA A 64 -11.54 1.32 -8.33
CA ALA A 64 -10.92 2.62 -8.57
C ALA A 64 -9.38 2.54 -8.53
N ALA A 65 -8.81 1.83 -7.54
CA ALA A 65 -7.38 1.62 -7.42
C ALA A 65 -6.80 0.90 -8.65
N ARG A 66 -7.43 -0.21 -9.06
CA ARG A 66 -6.98 -0.98 -10.23
C ARG A 66 -7.11 -0.18 -11.51
N ALA A 67 -8.18 0.60 -11.68
CA ALA A 67 -8.37 1.48 -12.83
C ALA A 67 -7.29 2.56 -12.90
N ALA A 68 -7.00 3.23 -11.77
CA ALA A 68 -5.94 4.24 -11.69
C ALA A 68 -4.57 3.66 -12.04
N LEU A 69 -4.21 2.51 -11.46
CA LEU A 69 -2.93 1.84 -11.78
C LEU A 69 -2.85 1.39 -13.24
N ALA A 70 -3.94 0.88 -13.82
CA ALA A 70 -3.97 0.51 -15.23
C ALA A 70 -3.83 1.73 -16.15
N ALA A 71 -4.30 2.91 -15.70
CA ALA A 71 -4.15 4.17 -16.39
C ALA A 71 -2.77 4.85 -16.19
N GLY A 72 -1.86 4.23 -15.43
CA GLY A 72 -0.50 4.77 -15.19
C GLY A 72 -0.39 5.70 -13.99
N ALA A 73 -1.38 5.75 -13.09
CA ALA A 73 -1.35 6.62 -11.92
C ALA A 73 -0.14 6.31 -11.01
N PRO A 74 0.58 7.33 -10.52
CA PRO A 74 1.69 7.11 -9.60
C PRO A 74 1.17 6.59 -8.25
N ILE A 75 2.03 5.85 -7.55
CA ILE A 75 1.80 5.39 -6.17
C ILE A 75 2.62 6.26 -5.23
N PHE A 76 1.97 7.05 -4.39
CA PHE A 76 2.63 7.83 -3.35
C PHE A 76 2.67 7.07 -2.04
N CYS A 77 3.87 6.85 -1.51
CA CYS A 77 4.12 6.11 -0.29
C CYS A 77 4.60 7.06 0.82
N ASP A 78 4.13 6.85 2.05
CA ASP A 78 4.59 7.60 3.22
C ASP A 78 5.99 7.17 3.72
N ALA A 79 6.38 5.94 3.42
CA ALA A 79 7.62 5.33 3.88
C ALA A 79 8.31 4.46 2.82
N GLU A 80 9.65 4.40 2.90
CA GLU A 80 10.48 3.59 1.99
C GLU A 80 10.19 2.09 2.08
N MET A 81 9.73 1.60 3.24
CA MET A 81 9.38 0.18 3.34
C MET A 81 8.18 -0.18 2.46
N VAL A 82 7.21 0.73 2.34
CA VAL A 82 6.06 0.54 1.45
C VAL A 82 6.50 0.63 -0.01
N SER A 83 7.34 1.62 -0.35
CA SER A 83 7.85 1.80 -1.72
C SER A 83 8.68 0.60 -2.20
N HIS A 84 9.47 -0.02 -1.31
CA HIS A 84 10.25 -1.23 -1.60
C HIS A 84 9.42 -2.51 -1.61
N GLY A 85 8.33 -2.58 -0.86
CA GLY A 85 7.42 -3.73 -0.87
C GLY A 85 6.66 -3.91 -2.18
N ILE A 86 6.55 -2.84 -2.99
CA ILE A 86 5.86 -2.89 -4.29
C ILE A 86 6.74 -3.62 -5.32
N THR A 87 6.28 -4.80 -5.72
CA THR A 87 6.94 -5.60 -6.77
C THR A 87 6.79 -4.94 -8.13
N ARG A 88 7.85 -4.31 -8.63
CA ARG A 88 7.84 -3.52 -9.88
C ARG A 88 7.36 -4.30 -11.10
N ALA A 89 7.73 -5.58 -11.22
CA ALA A 89 7.30 -6.44 -12.31
C ALA A 89 5.77 -6.70 -12.38
N ARG A 90 5.02 -6.34 -11.32
CA ARG A 90 3.56 -6.49 -11.26
C ARG A 90 2.80 -5.20 -11.57
N LEU A 91 3.50 -4.08 -11.81
CA LEU A 91 2.86 -2.81 -12.11
C LEU A 91 2.33 -2.81 -13.57
N PRO A 92 1.03 -2.54 -13.78
CA PRO A 92 0.40 -2.75 -15.09
C PRO A 92 0.81 -1.76 -16.18
N ALA A 93 1.30 -0.57 -15.82
CA ALA A 93 1.60 0.50 -16.76
C ALA A 93 2.93 1.23 -16.45
N GLY A 94 3.89 0.52 -15.82
CA GLY A 94 5.16 1.12 -15.43
C GLY A 94 5.02 2.24 -14.38
N ASN A 95 3.96 2.16 -13.56
CA ASN A 95 3.61 3.17 -12.55
C ASN A 95 4.83 3.60 -11.72
N GLU A 96 4.99 4.91 -11.55
CA GLU A 96 5.98 5.42 -10.60
C GLU A 96 5.57 5.04 -9.17
N VAL A 97 6.55 4.75 -8.33
CA VAL A 97 6.34 4.57 -6.88
C VAL A 97 7.26 5.54 -6.19
N ILE A 98 6.65 6.49 -5.50
CA ILE A 98 7.29 7.71 -5.04
C ILE A 98 7.22 7.75 -3.53
N CYS A 99 8.35 7.94 -2.87
CA CYS A 99 8.44 8.22 -1.45
C CYS A 99 9.31 9.46 -1.27
N THR A 100 8.72 10.53 -0.76
CA THR A 100 9.41 11.82 -0.55
C THR A 100 9.94 11.96 0.88
N LEU A 101 9.85 10.91 1.71
CA LEU A 101 10.32 10.92 3.10
C LEU A 101 11.80 11.30 3.24
N ARG A 102 12.63 10.87 2.28
CA ARG A 102 14.07 11.16 2.23
C ARG A 102 14.45 12.33 1.32
N ASP A 103 13.48 13.03 0.77
CA ASP A 103 13.76 14.24 0.01
C ASP A 103 14.51 15.26 0.91
N PRO A 104 15.59 15.89 0.41
CA PRO A 104 16.35 16.86 1.20
C PRO A 104 15.49 18.01 1.77
N GLY A 105 14.43 18.42 1.06
CA GLY A 105 13.51 19.49 1.48
C GLY A 105 12.53 19.07 2.60
N THR A 106 12.26 17.78 2.77
CA THR A 106 11.26 17.28 3.74
C THR A 106 11.59 17.70 5.18
N SER A 107 12.86 17.68 5.57
CA SER A 107 13.26 18.04 6.94
C SER A 107 13.02 19.51 7.25
N GLU A 108 13.21 20.40 6.27
CA GLU A 108 12.97 21.82 6.45
C GLU A 108 11.48 22.18 6.40
N ILE A 109 10.71 21.50 5.54
CA ILE A 109 9.24 21.62 5.54
C ILE A 109 8.69 21.19 6.91
N ALA A 110 9.13 20.05 7.44
CA ALA A 110 8.69 19.52 8.73
C ALA A 110 8.90 20.52 9.88
N LYS A 111 10.08 21.16 9.94
CA LYS A 111 10.35 22.22 10.92
C LYS A 111 9.44 23.43 10.72
N LYS A 112 9.26 23.87 9.47
CA LYS A 112 8.44 25.04 9.13
C LYS A 112 6.97 24.87 9.52
N ILE A 113 6.40 23.68 9.30
CA ILE A 113 4.99 23.39 9.61
C ILE A 113 4.78 22.82 11.02
N GLY A 114 5.85 22.59 11.79
CA GLY A 114 5.78 22.03 13.14
C GLY A 114 5.23 20.59 13.18
N ASN A 115 5.55 19.76 12.18
CA ASN A 115 5.00 18.40 12.04
C ASN A 115 6.12 17.37 11.76
N THR A 116 5.75 16.09 11.61
CA THR A 116 6.71 15.01 11.31
C THR A 116 7.22 15.09 9.87
N ARG A 117 8.33 14.40 9.58
CA ARG A 117 8.85 14.28 8.21
C ARG A 117 7.86 13.56 7.28
N SER A 118 7.16 12.54 7.75
CA SER A 118 6.17 11.82 6.92
C SER A 118 4.97 12.69 6.57
N ALA A 119 4.51 13.56 7.49
CA ALA A 119 3.48 14.55 7.19
C ALA A 119 3.99 15.61 6.21
N ALA A 120 5.16 16.19 6.46
CA ALA A 120 5.77 17.18 5.58
C ALA A 120 6.04 16.67 4.16
N ALA A 121 6.36 15.39 4.01
CA ALA A 121 6.60 14.76 2.72
C ALA A 121 5.38 14.80 1.78
N ILE A 122 4.16 14.92 2.32
CA ILE A 122 2.91 15.06 1.55
C ILE A 122 2.90 16.34 0.71
N ASP A 123 3.46 17.45 1.23
CA ASP A 123 3.50 18.72 0.50
C ASP A 123 4.33 18.63 -0.79
N LEU A 124 5.28 17.68 -0.85
CA LEU A 124 6.11 17.44 -2.03
C LEU A 124 5.38 16.64 -3.12
N TRP A 125 4.20 16.09 -2.85
CA TRP A 125 3.40 15.39 -3.86
C TRP A 125 2.74 16.38 -4.83
N GLY A 126 2.34 17.55 -4.30
CA GLY A 126 1.79 18.67 -5.08
C GLY A 126 0.65 18.27 -6.02
N GLU A 127 0.66 18.84 -7.23
CA GLU A 127 -0.36 18.59 -8.26
C GLU A 127 -0.38 17.14 -8.76
N ARG A 128 0.72 16.39 -8.60
CA ARG A 128 0.79 14.98 -9.03
C ARG A 128 -0.06 14.06 -8.17
N MET A 129 -0.55 14.52 -7.02
CA MET A 129 -1.50 13.77 -6.19
C MET A 129 -2.86 13.58 -6.89
N ALA A 130 -3.22 14.44 -7.84
CA ALA A 130 -4.48 14.31 -8.58
C ALA A 130 -4.59 12.92 -9.26
N GLY A 131 -5.60 12.14 -8.88
CA GLY A 131 -5.84 10.81 -9.46
C GLY A 131 -4.80 9.75 -9.10
N SER A 132 -3.88 10.00 -8.17
CA SER A 132 -2.87 9.03 -7.74
C SER A 132 -3.45 7.90 -6.87
N VAL A 133 -2.65 6.87 -6.65
CA VAL A 133 -2.89 5.91 -5.57
C VAL A 133 -2.01 6.32 -4.39
N VAL A 134 -2.62 6.64 -3.25
CA VAL A 134 -1.87 6.91 -2.01
C VAL A 134 -1.77 5.63 -1.19
N ALA A 135 -0.62 5.38 -0.58
CA ALA A 135 -0.35 4.24 0.28
C ALA A 135 0.34 4.72 1.56
N ILE A 136 -0.44 4.87 2.64
CA ILE A 136 0.07 5.20 3.99
C ILE A 136 0.20 3.91 4.79
N GLY A 137 1.42 3.38 4.93
CA GLY A 137 1.67 2.09 5.57
C GLY A 137 2.45 2.18 6.89
N ASN A 138 2.87 3.36 7.33
CA ASN A 138 3.69 3.50 8.54
C ASN A 138 3.25 4.64 9.48
N ALA A 139 3.03 5.84 8.95
CA ALA A 139 2.96 7.07 9.73
C ALA A 139 1.52 7.62 9.80
N PRO A 140 0.82 7.52 10.96
CA PRO A 140 -0.52 8.11 11.10
C PRO A 140 -0.56 9.62 10.86
N THR A 141 0.53 10.33 11.19
CA THR A 141 0.64 11.77 10.95
C THR A 141 0.59 12.13 9.47
N ALA A 142 1.07 11.26 8.58
CA ALA A 142 0.95 11.45 7.14
C ALA A 142 -0.52 11.39 6.69
N LEU A 143 -1.30 10.45 7.23
CA LEU A 143 -2.73 10.35 6.93
C LEU A 143 -3.52 11.55 7.46
N PHE A 144 -3.32 11.95 8.72
CA PHE A 144 -3.99 13.13 9.28
C PHE A 144 -3.68 14.38 8.48
N TYR A 145 -2.40 14.59 8.15
CA TYR A 145 -2.00 15.76 7.38
C TYR A 145 -2.58 15.73 5.96
N LEU A 146 -2.57 14.57 5.28
CA LEU A 146 -3.23 14.41 3.98
C LEU A 146 -4.71 14.82 4.04
N LEU A 147 -5.44 14.40 5.08
CA LEU A 147 -6.84 14.79 5.27
C LEU A 147 -7.00 16.32 5.44
N GLU A 148 -6.09 16.98 6.15
CA GLU A 148 -6.07 18.44 6.25
C GLU A 148 -5.83 19.11 4.90
N ARG A 149 -4.85 18.61 4.11
CA ARG A 149 -4.59 19.13 2.76
C ARG A 149 -5.81 18.97 1.85
N LEU A 150 -6.48 17.81 1.89
CA LEU A 150 -7.69 17.56 1.11
C LEU A 150 -8.86 18.44 1.53
N ARG A 151 -9.05 18.66 2.84
CA ARG A 151 -10.03 19.62 3.38
C ARG A 151 -9.77 21.03 2.84
N ASP A 152 -8.50 21.42 2.75
CA ASP A 152 -8.07 22.75 2.32
C ASP A 152 -7.94 22.89 0.80
N GLY A 153 -8.45 21.91 0.03
CA GLY A 153 -8.58 22.01 -1.43
C GLY A 153 -7.44 21.39 -2.25
N ALA A 154 -6.57 20.59 -1.63
CA ALA A 154 -5.53 19.88 -2.37
C ALA A 154 -6.12 18.90 -3.42
N PRO A 155 -5.38 18.62 -4.51
CA PRO A 155 -5.83 17.71 -5.56
C PRO A 155 -6.14 16.31 -5.02
N LYS A 156 -7.30 15.75 -5.37
CA LYS A 156 -7.74 14.48 -4.77
C LYS A 156 -7.04 13.28 -5.43
N PRO A 157 -6.49 12.34 -4.66
CA PRO A 157 -6.07 11.05 -5.19
C PRO A 157 -7.28 10.24 -5.67
N ALA A 158 -7.04 9.25 -6.52
CA ALA A 158 -8.07 8.29 -6.93
C ALA A 158 -8.49 7.40 -5.75
N VAL A 159 -7.52 6.99 -4.93
CA VAL A 159 -7.71 6.18 -3.71
C VAL A 159 -6.62 6.50 -2.67
N ILE A 160 -6.91 6.21 -1.39
CA ILE A 160 -6.00 6.28 -0.24
C ILE A 160 -6.02 4.92 0.46
#